data_AF-A0A0S8K8I4-F1
#
_entry.id   AF-A0A0S8K8I4-F1
#
_cell.length_a   1.000
_cell.length_b   1.000
_cell.length_c   1.000
_cell.angle_alpha   90.00
_cell.angle_beta   90.00
_cell.angle_gamma   90.00
#
_symmetry.space_group_name_H-M   'P 1'
#
loop_
_entity.id
_entity.type
_entity.pdbx_description
1 polymer ?
#
loop_
_entity_poly.entity_id
_entity_poly.type
_entity_poly.pdbx_seq_one_letter_code
_entity_poly.pdbx_strand_id
1 'polypeptide(L)'
;MGTKMSLAEFYKYVRQNRKRMSDIYREIEEIQYQFNDLYATQMQERDKLVAAHAPLLLEAPEDLPLELRHLLEKQEQAELQALMEEITQLERETEDKRLQADSLIKQAQEQTAYVRGQNPILDQQEEELKARQASIESDLAKLDAEIDQLGLLKFFERRRLRKERAQLAENLESVKAGIRAVREKWQADKRQMQEAQTGLQSQWQALSVETAQLQARLDYLNANRDALSKRNAAQNLLENLKELPVVDGPWEDRLSPLVELADNKSSYETGLTSVAEILGLLKGLGEGMDRFIRSVGTVYEEQRRYKLPSLTLDLSDAVTSFHSMWPDFQSKVKDEKYLGTHPLEFNRRIQTIVQERINEDAIQKMFDEMGAALTRATKAWR
;
A
#
# COMPACT_ATOMS: atom_id res chain seq x y z
N MET A 1 4.57 -45.43 28.05
CA MET A 1 5.97 -45.91 28.15
C MET A 1 6.66 -45.40 26.91
N GLY A 2 7.68 -44.56 27.03
CA GLY A 2 8.24 -43.89 25.86
C GLY A 2 8.90 -44.84 24.85
N THR A 3 8.92 -44.40 23.58
CA THR A 3 9.55 -45.14 22.48
C THR A 3 11.04 -44.83 22.46
N LYS A 4 11.85 -45.86 22.70
CA LYS A 4 13.30 -45.74 22.65
C LYS A 4 13.83 -45.87 21.22
N MET A 5 14.72 -44.97 20.84
CA MET A 5 15.37 -44.98 19.53
C MET A 5 16.78 -44.41 19.61
N SER A 6 17.68 -44.92 18.78
CA SER A 6 19.01 -44.34 18.60
C SER A 6 18.92 -42.94 17.97
N LEU A 7 19.97 -42.13 18.14
CA LEU A 7 20.05 -40.81 17.49
C LEU A 7 19.89 -40.88 15.96
N ALA A 8 20.43 -41.93 15.32
CA ALA A 8 20.28 -42.15 13.89
C ALA A 8 18.82 -42.44 13.50
N GLU A 9 18.13 -43.28 14.27
CA GLU A 9 16.71 -43.59 14.06
C GLU A 9 15.83 -42.36 14.31
N PHE A 10 16.14 -41.57 15.34
CA PHE A 10 15.43 -40.31 15.61
C PHE A 10 15.60 -39.30 14.48
N TYR A 11 16.84 -39.12 14.00
CA TYR A 11 17.12 -38.25 12.86
C TYR A 11 16.33 -38.68 11.61
N LYS A 12 16.28 -39.98 11.33
CA LYS A 12 15.48 -40.54 10.23
C LYS A 12 13.98 -40.32 10.44
N TYR A 13 13.49 -40.55 11.65
CA TYR A 13 12.08 -40.40 12.04
C TYR A 13 11.58 -38.97 11.81
N VAL A 14 12.29 -37.96 12.32
CA VAL A 14 11.92 -36.54 12.16
C VAL A 14 11.90 -36.16 10.67
N ARG A 15 12.90 -36.59 9.89
CA ARG A 15 12.94 -36.36 8.43
C ARG A 15 11.78 -37.01 7.69
N GLN A 16 11.40 -38.23 8.06
CA GLN A 16 10.26 -38.92 7.45
C GLN A 16 8.94 -38.20 7.73
N ASN A 17 8.72 -37.72 8.96
CA ASN A 17 7.53 -36.96 9.29
C ASN A 17 7.50 -35.59 8.59
N ARG A 18 8.64 -34.90 8.49
CA ARG A 18 8.76 -33.68 7.67
C ARG A 18 8.42 -33.92 6.20
N LYS A 19 8.85 -35.06 5.64
CA LYS A 19 8.49 -35.45 4.28
C LYS A 19 6.98 -35.64 4.14
N ARG A 20 6.33 -36.38 5.06
CA ARG A 20 4.87 -36.56 5.05
C ARG A 20 4.10 -35.25 5.08
N MET A 21 4.51 -34.30 5.94
CA MET A 21 3.93 -32.96 5.97
C MET A 21 4.09 -32.24 4.61
N SER A 22 5.24 -32.38 3.96
CA SER A 22 5.49 -31.80 2.64
C SER A 22 4.64 -32.43 1.55
N ASP A 23 4.38 -33.74 1.63
CA ASP A 23 3.56 -34.45 0.66
C ASP A 23 2.10 -33.98 0.82
N ILE A 24 1.56 -33.95 2.05
CA ILE A 24 0.23 -33.39 2.35
C ILE A 24 0.09 -31.93 1.90
N TYR A 25 1.12 -31.12 2.15
CA TYR A 25 1.12 -29.72 1.72
C TYR A 25 0.90 -29.59 0.20
N ARG A 26 1.59 -30.41 -0.60
CA ARG A 26 1.43 -30.41 -2.06
C ARG A 26 0.04 -30.85 -2.48
N GLU A 27 -0.51 -31.90 -1.86
CA GLU A 27 -1.86 -32.37 -2.16
C GLU A 27 -2.90 -31.25 -1.91
N ILE A 28 -2.74 -30.49 -0.83
CA ILE A 28 -3.62 -29.34 -0.55
C ILE A 28 -3.36 -28.15 -1.49
N GLU A 29 -2.13 -27.95 -1.95
CA GLU A 29 -1.79 -26.92 -2.94
C GLU A 29 -2.55 -27.17 -4.26
N GLU A 30 -2.62 -28.41 -4.73
CA GLU A 30 -3.41 -28.80 -5.91
C GLU A 30 -4.90 -28.51 -5.74
N ILE A 31 -5.45 -28.75 -4.54
CA ILE A 31 -6.83 -28.37 -4.19
C ILE A 31 -7.01 -26.84 -4.25
N GLN A 32 -6.02 -26.07 -3.76
CA GLN A 32 -6.05 -24.61 -3.85
C GLN A 32 -6.11 -24.11 -5.29
N TYR A 33 -5.31 -24.70 -6.18
CA TYR A 33 -5.33 -24.35 -7.61
C TYR A 33 -6.70 -24.61 -8.22
N GLN A 34 -7.31 -25.78 -7.94
CA GLN A 34 -8.65 -26.11 -8.44
C GLN A 34 -9.73 -25.17 -7.88
N PHE A 35 -9.69 -24.83 -6.59
CA PHE A 35 -10.63 -23.88 -6.02
C PHE A 35 -10.55 -22.51 -6.68
N ASN A 36 -9.35 -21.99 -6.91
CA ASN A 36 -9.17 -20.69 -7.56
C ASN A 36 -9.69 -20.69 -9.01
N ASP A 37 -9.40 -21.75 -9.78
CA ASP A 37 -9.83 -21.87 -11.18
C ASP A 37 -11.35 -21.98 -11.31
N LEU A 38 -11.97 -22.83 -10.50
CA LEU A 38 -13.43 -23.00 -10.48
C LEU A 38 -14.15 -21.77 -9.95
N TYR A 39 -13.62 -21.14 -8.89
CA TYR A 39 -14.16 -19.89 -8.37
C TYR A 39 -14.13 -18.78 -9.44
N ALA A 40 -12.99 -18.61 -10.12
CA ALA A 40 -12.88 -17.62 -11.20
C ALA A 40 -13.85 -17.90 -12.34
N THR A 41 -13.99 -19.17 -12.74
CA THR A 41 -14.95 -19.59 -13.78
C THR A 41 -16.39 -19.29 -13.37
N GLN A 42 -16.77 -19.58 -12.13
CA GLN A 42 -18.11 -19.30 -11.60
C GLN A 42 -18.40 -17.80 -11.52
N MET A 43 -17.42 -16.98 -11.13
CA MET A 43 -17.58 -15.52 -11.13
C MET A 43 -17.78 -14.97 -12.54
N GLN A 44 -17.00 -15.45 -13.52
CA GLN A 44 -17.21 -15.06 -14.91
C GLN A 44 -18.59 -15.48 -15.44
N GLU A 45 -19.06 -16.67 -15.09
CA GLU A 45 -20.38 -17.12 -15.54
C GLU A 45 -21.51 -16.32 -14.88
N ARG A 46 -21.37 -16.02 -13.58
CA ARG A 46 -22.30 -15.14 -12.88
C ARG A 46 -22.34 -13.75 -13.52
N ASP A 47 -21.19 -13.16 -13.81
CA ASP A 47 -21.12 -11.82 -14.42
C ASP A 47 -21.77 -11.79 -15.81
N LYS A 48 -21.64 -12.86 -16.60
CA LYS A 48 -22.36 -13.00 -17.89
C LYS A 48 -23.86 -13.07 -17.68
N LEU A 49 -24.34 -13.86 -16.72
CA LEU A 49 -25.77 -13.97 -16.44
C LEU A 49 -26.36 -12.65 -15.93
N VAL A 50 -25.67 -11.96 -15.02
CA VAL A 50 -26.05 -10.61 -14.57
C VAL A 50 -26.11 -9.65 -15.75
N ALA A 51 -25.08 -9.61 -16.60
CA ALA A 51 -25.04 -8.73 -17.76
C ALA A 51 -26.15 -9.04 -18.78
N ALA A 52 -26.54 -10.31 -18.93
CA ALA A 52 -27.62 -10.74 -19.83
C ALA A 52 -29.02 -10.45 -19.26
N HIS A 53 -29.20 -10.55 -17.93
CA HIS A 53 -30.52 -10.46 -17.30
C HIS A 53 -30.85 -9.08 -16.76
N ALA A 54 -29.87 -8.26 -16.38
CA ALA A 54 -30.10 -6.91 -15.87
C ALA A 54 -30.87 -6.01 -16.85
N PRO A 55 -30.58 -5.99 -18.18
CA PRO A 55 -31.37 -5.21 -19.13
C PRO A 55 -32.83 -5.66 -19.22
N LEU A 56 -33.09 -6.98 -19.11
CA LEU A 56 -34.44 -7.55 -19.18
C LEU A 56 -35.33 -7.11 -18.02
N LEU A 57 -34.75 -6.79 -16.85
CA LEU A 57 -35.48 -6.20 -15.72
C LEU A 57 -35.98 -4.78 -16.04
N LEU A 58 -35.36 -4.09 -17.00
CA LEU A 58 -35.65 -2.69 -17.33
C LEU A 58 -36.55 -2.55 -18.57
N GLU A 59 -36.63 -3.56 -19.43
CA GLU A 59 -37.39 -3.52 -20.69
C GLU A 59 -38.92 -3.46 -20.47
N ALA A 60 -39.44 -4.23 -19.52
CA ALA A 60 -40.88 -4.31 -19.22
C ALA A 60 -41.16 -4.49 -17.71
N PRO A 61 -40.96 -3.43 -16.90
CA PRO A 61 -41.12 -3.51 -15.45
C PRO A 61 -42.53 -3.90 -15.01
N GLU A 62 -43.55 -3.60 -15.83
CA GLU A 62 -44.95 -3.95 -15.57
C GLU A 62 -45.27 -5.43 -15.75
N ASP A 63 -44.42 -6.17 -16.47
CA ASP A 63 -44.56 -7.60 -16.68
C ASP A 63 -43.75 -8.41 -15.66
N LEU A 64 -43.02 -7.74 -14.76
CA LEU A 64 -42.28 -8.40 -13.69
C LEU A 64 -43.23 -8.93 -12.61
N PRO A 65 -42.95 -10.12 -12.06
CA PRO A 65 -43.60 -10.61 -10.85
C PRO A 65 -43.55 -9.55 -9.73
N LEU A 66 -44.62 -9.48 -8.93
CA LEU A 66 -44.81 -8.42 -7.93
C LEU A 66 -43.63 -8.33 -6.94
N GLU A 67 -43.14 -9.47 -6.45
CA GLU A 67 -42.03 -9.50 -5.50
C GLU A 67 -40.73 -8.99 -6.13
N LEU A 68 -40.41 -9.42 -7.35
CA LEU A 68 -39.22 -8.98 -8.07
C LEU A 68 -39.27 -7.48 -8.38
N ARG A 69 -40.45 -6.95 -8.69
CA ARG A 69 -40.68 -5.51 -8.88
C ARG A 69 -40.41 -4.73 -7.59
N HIS A 70 -40.96 -5.18 -6.45
CA HIS A 70 -40.71 -4.52 -5.16
C HIS A 70 -39.23 -4.55 -4.75
N LEU A 71 -38.53 -5.66 -5.01
CA LEU A 71 -37.09 -5.74 -4.76
C LEU A 71 -36.32 -4.76 -5.64
N LEU A 72 -36.67 -4.66 -6.92
CA LEU A 72 -36.05 -3.71 -7.86
C LEU A 72 -36.32 -2.25 -7.47
N GLU A 73 -37.56 -1.90 -7.11
CA GLU A 73 -37.93 -0.55 -6.64
C GLU A 73 -37.17 -0.16 -5.37
N LYS A 74 -37.07 -1.09 -4.41
CA LYS A 74 -36.31 -0.88 -3.18
C LYS A 74 -34.83 -0.65 -3.48
N GLN A 75 -34.25 -1.45 -4.40
CA GLN A 75 -32.87 -1.28 -4.80
C GLN A 75 -32.66 0.05 -5.56
N GLU A 76 -33.57 0.43 -6.45
CA GLU A 76 -33.53 1.70 -7.18
C GLU A 76 -33.51 2.90 -6.22
N GLN A 77 -34.32 2.88 -5.16
CA GLN A 77 -34.29 3.92 -4.13
C GLN A 77 -32.94 3.99 -3.41
N ALA A 78 -32.35 2.84 -3.08
CA ALA A 78 -31.04 2.79 -2.45
C ALA A 78 -29.94 3.33 -3.37
N GLU A 79 -29.94 2.94 -4.65
CA GLU A 79 -28.98 3.44 -5.65
C GLU A 79 -29.16 4.94 -5.92
N LEU A 80 -30.41 5.42 -5.99
CA LEU A 80 -30.69 6.83 -6.14
C LEU A 80 -30.15 7.64 -4.97
N GLN A 81 -30.35 7.16 -3.74
CA GLN A 81 -29.80 7.79 -2.55
C GLN A 81 -28.27 7.80 -2.57
N ALA A 82 -27.63 6.66 -2.91
CA ALA A 82 -26.18 6.57 -3.01
C ALA A 82 -25.61 7.54 -4.05
N LEU A 83 -26.24 7.64 -5.23
CA LEU A 83 -25.85 8.60 -6.27
C LEU A 83 -26.03 10.06 -5.80
N MET A 84 -27.09 10.37 -5.05
CA MET A 84 -27.29 11.71 -4.48
C MET A 84 -26.23 12.07 -3.43
N GLU A 85 -25.85 11.10 -2.59
CA GLU A 85 -24.76 11.26 -1.63
C GLU A 85 -23.42 11.48 -2.35
N GLU A 86 -23.15 10.71 -3.42
CA GLU A 86 -21.96 10.90 -4.26
C GLU A 86 -21.93 12.28 -4.92
N ILE A 87 -23.05 12.72 -5.51
CA ILE A 87 -23.17 14.06 -6.12
C ILE A 87 -22.89 15.14 -5.08
N THR A 88 -23.51 15.03 -3.89
CA THR A 88 -23.30 16.02 -2.81
C THR A 88 -21.83 16.07 -2.36
N GLN A 89 -21.16 14.92 -2.31
CA GLN A 89 -19.75 14.85 -1.95
C GLN A 89 -18.86 15.47 -3.05
N LEU A 90 -19.12 15.16 -4.31
CA LEU A 90 -18.40 15.72 -5.45
C LEU A 90 -18.61 17.23 -5.58
N GLU A 91 -19.81 17.74 -5.29
CA GLU A 91 -20.09 19.19 -5.25
C GLU A 91 -19.22 19.90 -4.22
N ARG A 92 -19.15 19.34 -3.00
CA ARG A 92 -18.27 19.87 -1.93
C ARG A 92 -16.81 19.85 -2.34
N GLU A 93 -16.33 18.73 -2.86
CA GLU A 93 -14.93 18.59 -3.27
C GLU A 93 -14.57 19.56 -4.42
N THR A 94 -15.49 19.73 -5.38
CA THR A 94 -15.32 20.68 -6.48
C THR A 94 -15.22 22.11 -5.97
N GLU A 95 -16.10 22.51 -5.04
CA GLU A 95 -16.08 23.84 -4.44
C GLU A 95 -14.81 24.07 -3.60
N ASP A 96 -14.41 23.11 -2.78
CA ASP A 96 -13.19 23.20 -1.97
C ASP A 96 -11.95 23.38 -2.86
N LYS A 97 -11.85 22.65 -3.98
CA LYS A 97 -10.74 22.80 -4.93
C LYS A 97 -10.78 24.13 -5.67
N ARG A 98 -11.97 24.66 -6.00
CA ARG A 98 -12.11 26.02 -6.55
C ARG A 98 -11.62 27.08 -5.58
N LEU A 99 -12.02 26.99 -4.31
CA LEU A 99 -11.56 27.90 -3.26
C LEU A 99 -10.05 27.83 -3.07
N GLN A 100 -9.46 26.63 -3.14
CA GLN A 100 -8.01 26.46 -3.11
C GLN A 100 -7.34 27.12 -4.32
N ALA A 101 -7.86 26.90 -5.55
CA ALA A 101 -7.32 27.52 -6.75
C ALA A 101 -7.39 29.06 -6.68
N ASP A 102 -8.49 29.62 -6.20
CA ASP A 102 -8.64 31.07 -5.98
C ASP A 102 -7.65 31.60 -4.94
N SER A 103 -7.38 30.82 -3.89
CA SER A 103 -6.37 31.19 -2.89
C SER A 103 -4.96 31.26 -3.47
N LEU A 104 -4.60 30.37 -4.40
CA LEU A 104 -3.31 30.41 -5.10
C LEU A 104 -3.19 31.65 -5.99
N ILE A 105 -4.27 32.05 -6.66
CA ILE A 105 -4.31 33.30 -7.43
C ILE A 105 -4.05 34.50 -6.51
N LYS A 106 -4.71 34.56 -5.34
CA LYS A 106 -4.49 35.64 -4.36
C LYS A 106 -3.05 35.67 -3.86
N GLN A 107 -2.47 34.52 -3.51
CA GLN A 107 -1.06 34.43 -3.10
C GLN A 107 -0.11 34.90 -4.21
N ALA A 108 -0.37 34.53 -5.47
CA ALA A 108 0.44 34.98 -6.60
C ALA A 108 0.36 36.51 -6.80
N GLN A 109 -0.82 37.10 -6.59
CA GLN A 109 -1.01 38.56 -6.65
C GLN A 109 -0.27 39.27 -5.51
N GLU A 110 -0.33 38.74 -4.29
CA GLU A 110 0.37 39.28 -3.11
C GLU A 110 1.90 39.25 -3.30
N GLN A 111 2.46 38.14 -3.76
CA GLN A 111 3.89 38.03 -4.07
C GLN A 111 4.32 39.05 -5.14
N THR A 112 3.48 39.24 -6.16
CA THR A 112 3.73 40.22 -7.21
C THR A 112 3.70 41.65 -6.66
N ALA A 113 2.72 41.96 -5.80
CA ALA A 113 2.60 43.26 -5.16
C ALA A 113 3.80 43.56 -4.25
N TYR A 114 4.29 42.57 -3.49
CA TYR A 114 5.46 42.71 -2.63
C TYR A 114 6.72 43.12 -3.41
N VAL A 115 7.04 42.39 -4.49
CA VAL A 115 8.24 42.71 -5.31
C VAL A 115 8.10 44.07 -6.00
N ARG A 116 6.89 44.40 -6.48
CA ARG A 116 6.61 45.75 -7.04
C ARG A 116 6.81 46.86 -6.01
N GLY A 117 6.51 46.60 -4.73
CA GLY A 117 6.72 47.55 -3.64
C GLY A 117 8.19 47.68 -3.21
N GLN A 118 8.99 46.61 -3.32
CA GLN A 118 10.43 46.64 -3.00
C GLN A 118 11.27 47.33 -4.08
N ASN A 119 10.86 47.23 -5.34
CA ASN A 119 11.65 47.75 -6.47
C ASN A 119 12.01 49.25 -6.34
N PRO A 120 11.08 50.17 -6.02
CA PRO A 120 11.43 51.59 -5.84
C PRO A 120 12.39 51.86 -4.68
N ILE A 121 12.31 51.06 -3.60
CA ILE A 121 13.16 51.23 -2.42
C ILE A 121 14.61 50.85 -2.75
N LEU A 122 14.79 49.71 -3.44
CA LEU A 122 16.11 49.25 -3.87
C LEU A 122 16.71 50.17 -4.94
N ASP A 123 15.88 50.68 -5.86
CA ASP A 123 16.28 51.66 -6.87
C ASP A 123 16.79 52.96 -6.21
N GLN A 124 16.03 53.50 -5.25
CA GLN A 124 16.47 54.67 -4.49
C GLN A 124 17.79 54.43 -3.74
N GLN A 125 17.95 53.27 -3.10
CA GLN A 125 19.20 52.91 -2.41
C GLN A 125 20.38 52.82 -3.38
N GLU A 126 20.17 52.24 -4.57
CA GLU A 126 21.21 52.16 -5.60
C GLU A 126 21.61 53.55 -6.09
N GLU A 127 20.63 54.43 -6.37
CA GLU A 127 20.90 55.80 -6.82
C GLU A 127 21.62 56.64 -5.75
N GLU A 128 21.27 56.51 -4.47
CA GLU A 128 22.00 57.16 -3.38
C GLU A 128 23.46 56.68 -3.29
N LEU A 129 23.71 55.38 -3.48
CA LEU A 129 25.06 54.83 -3.49
C LEU A 129 25.86 55.26 -4.72
N LYS A 130 25.24 55.32 -5.90
CA LYS A 130 25.88 55.85 -7.13
C LYS A 130 26.25 57.32 -6.97
N ALA A 131 25.37 58.13 -6.39
CA ALA A 131 25.66 59.53 -6.12
C ALA A 131 26.86 59.68 -5.17
N ARG A 132 26.93 58.85 -4.11
CA ARG A 132 28.09 58.81 -3.20
C ARG A 132 29.37 58.36 -3.91
N GLN A 133 29.29 57.34 -4.77
CA GLN A 133 30.42 56.88 -5.57
C GLN A 133 30.99 58.02 -6.42
N ALA A 134 30.13 58.73 -7.16
CA ALA A 134 30.53 59.85 -8.01
C ALA A 134 31.19 60.99 -7.20
N SER A 135 30.68 61.28 -6.01
CA SER A 135 31.29 62.26 -5.10
C SER A 135 32.70 61.84 -4.66
N ILE A 136 32.88 60.59 -4.21
CA ILE A 136 34.19 60.07 -3.77
C ILE A 136 35.18 60.03 -4.93
N GLU A 137 34.76 59.65 -6.14
CA GLU A 137 35.61 59.65 -7.34
C GLU A 137 36.07 61.06 -7.71
N SER A 138 35.17 62.05 -7.63
CA SER A 138 35.51 63.47 -7.79
C SER A 138 36.52 63.94 -6.73
N ASP A 139 36.34 63.57 -5.47
CA ASP A 139 37.24 63.97 -4.38
C ASP A 139 38.61 63.31 -4.48
N LEU A 140 38.68 62.03 -4.90
CA LEU A 140 39.93 61.35 -5.23
C LEU A 140 40.67 62.03 -6.38
N ALA A 141 39.96 62.45 -7.45
CA ALA A 141 40.57 63.15 -8.57
C ALA A 141 41.15 64.52 -8.16
N LYS A 142 40.47 65.25 -7.26
CA LYS A 142 41.00 66.49 -6.67
C LYS A 142 42.24 66.24 -5.82
N LEU A 143 42.21 65.23 -4.95
CA LEU A 143 43.35 64.86 -4.12
C LEU A 143 44.57 64.42 -4.95
N ASP A 144 44.35 63.68 -6.04
CA ASP A 144 45.42 63.30 -6.96
C ASP A 144 46.05 64.53 -7.63
N ALA A 145 45.23 65.48 -8.10
CA ALA A 145 45.72 66.74 -8.64
C ALA A 145 46.50 67.59 -7.60
N GLU A 146 46.03 67.66 -6.36
CA GLU A 146 46.72 68.36 -5.27
C GLU A 146 48.06 67.68 -4.90
N ILE A 147 48.10 66.34 -4.86
CA ILE A 147 49.32 65.58 -4.60
C ILE A 147 50.36 65.79 -5.71
N ASP A 148 49.94 65.90 -6.96
CA ASP A 148 50.81 66.12 -8.12
C ASP A 148 51.37 67.54 -8.19
N GLN A 149 50.62 68.55 -7.70
CA GLN A 149 51.08 69.94 -7.60
C GLN A 149 52.06 70.18 -6.44
N LEU A 150 52.16 69.25 -5.47
CA LEU A 150 53.06 69.37 -4.32
C LEU A 150 54.50 68.96 -4.67
N GLY A 151 55.42 69.92 -4.67
CA GLY A 151 56.86 69.69 -4.84
C GLY A 151 57.53 68.87 -3.72
N LEU A 152 58.76 68.40 -3.98
CA LEU A 152 59.51 67.45 -3.13
C LEU A 152 59.76 67.92 -1.68
N LEU A 153 59.64 69.21 -1.37
CA LEU A 153 59.93 69.80 -0.05
C LEU A 153 58.77 69.72 0.96
N LYS A 154 57.56 69.29 0.54
CA LYS A 154 56.34 69.24 1.38
C LYS A 154 55.94 67.81 1.79
N PHE A 155 56.90 67.04 2.32
CA PHE A 155 56.74 65.61 2.62
C PHE A 155 55.57 65.28 3.57
N PHE A 156 55.37 66.07 4.63
CA PHE A 156 54.31 65.83 5.62
C PHE A 156 52.90 66.06 5.06
N GLU A 157 52.69 67.12 4.28
CA GLU A 157 51.41 67.41 3.60
C GLU A 157 51.07 66.29 2.61
N ARG A 158 52.06 65.85 1.82
CA ARG A 158 51.90 64.72 0.88
C ARG A 158 51.55 63.40 1.58
N ARG A 159 52.17 63.12 2.73
CA ARG A 159 51.87 61.91 3.52
C ARG A 159 50.44 61.95 4.08
N ARG A 160 49.97 63.12 4.53
CA ARG A 160 48.59 63.32 5.00
C ARG A 160 47.58 63.09 3.87
N LEU A 161 47.76 63.75 2.72
CA LEU A 161 46.87 63.61 1.56
C LEU A 161 46.84 62.18 1.02
N ARG A 162 47.97 61.47 1.03
CA ARG A 162 48.00 60.04 0.67
C ARG A 162 47.20 59.16 1.64
N LYS A 163 47.19 59.48 2.93
CA LYS A 163 46.37 58.76 3.92
C LYS A 163 44.88 59.01 3.71
N GLU A 164 44.52 60.26 3.44
CA GLU A 164 43.14 60.66 3.13
C GLU A 164 42.64 60.02 1.82
N ARG A 165 43.48 60.00 0.79
CA ARG A 165 43.23 59.25 -0.45
C ARG A 165 43.03 57.76 -0.20
N ALA A 166 43.86 57.14 0.64
CA ALA A 166 43.72 55.71 0.98
C ALA A 166 42.38 55.43 1.69
N GLN A 167 41.96 56.32 2.59
CA GLN A 167 40.68 56.22 3.29
C GLN A 167 39.48 56.41 2.34
N LEU A 168 39.57 57.36 1.40
CA LEU A 168 38.55 57.54 0.37
C LEU A 168 38.49 56.38 -0.62
N ALA A 169 39.63 55.77 -0.96
CA ALA A 169 39.67 54.56 -1.78
C ALA A 169 39.02 53.36 -1.07
N GLU A 170 39.23 53.21 0.24
CA GLU A 170 38.54 52.18 1.05
C GLU A 170 37.02 52.43 1.08
N ASN A 171 36.60 53.68 1.28
CA ASN A 171 35.19 54.06 1.21
C ASN A 171 34.57 53.80 -0.17
N LEU A 172 35.32 54.07 -1.24
CA LEU A 172 34.88 53.80 -2.62
C LEU A 172 34.60 52.31 -2.83
N GLU A 173 35.50 51.44 -2.35
CA GLU A 173 35.30 49.99 -2.44
C GLU A 173 34.10 49.52 -1.61
N SER A 174 33.88 50.11 -0.43
CA SER A 174 32.68 49.86 0.39
C SER A 174 31.40 50.26 -0.33
N VAL A 175 31.35 51.45 -0.95
CA VAL A 175 30.18 51.91 -1.73
C VAL A 175 29.94 51.01 -2.95
N LYS A 176 30.98 50.62 -3.68
CA LYS A 176 30.88 49.65 -4.79
C LYS A 176 30.40 48.28 -4.33
N ALA A 177 30.79 47.83 -3.13
CA ALA A 177 30.27 46.61 -2.53
C ALA A 177 28.78 46.75 -2.17
N GLY A 178 28.37 47.92 -1.66
CA GLY A 178 26.96 48.25 -1.40
C GLY A 178 26.08 48.19 -2.65
N ILE A 179 26.52 48.79 -3.77
CA ILE A 179 25.80 48.75 -5.06
C ILE A 179 25.65 47.30 -5.53
N ARG A 180 26.73 46.51 -5.44
CA ARG A 180 26.69 45.07 -5.76
C ARG A 180 25.68 44.32 -4.88
N ALA A 181 25.68 44.56 -3.57
CA ALA A 181 24.76 43.94 -2.64
C ALA A 181 23.28 44.27 -2.94
N VAL A 182 22.97 45.53 -3.29
CA VAL A 182 21.60 45.92 -3.69
C VAL A 182 21.16 45.18 -4.95
N ARG A 183 22.04 45.10 -5.96
CA ARG A 183 21.75 44.38 -7.21
C ARG A 183 21.61 42.87 -6.99
N GLU A 184 22.47 42.27 -6.18
CA GLU A 184 22.40 40.85 -5.82
C GLU A 184 21.10 40.54 -5.08
N LYS A 185 20.70 41.41 -4.13
CA LYS A 185 19.42 41.30 -3.42
C LYS A 185 18.24 41.35 -4.39
N TRP A 186 18.21 42.32 -5.30
CA TRP A 186 17.14 42.41 -6.31
C TRP A 186 17.08 41.16 -7.21
N GLN A 187 18.24 40.65 -7.65
CA GLN A 187 18.29 39.43 -8.46
C GLN A 187 17.82 38.20 -7.68
N ALA A 188 18.16 38.10 -6.39
CA ALA A 188 17.69 37.03 -5.52
C ALA A 188 16.17 37.10 -5.32
N ASP A 189 15.63 38.28 -4.97
CA ASP A 189 14.19 38.50 -4.78
C ASP A 189 13.41 38.18 -6.06
N LYS A 190 13.93 38.59 -7.22
CA LYS A 190 13.33 38.30 -8.53
C LYS A 190 13.33 36.81 -8.85
N ARG A 191 14.44 36.09 -8.61
CA ARG A 191 14.52 34.64 -8.85
C ARG A 191 13.58 33.87 -7.94
N GLN A 192 13.58 34.19 -6.65
CA GLN A 192 12.69 33.56 -5.67
C GLN A 192 11.22 33.76 -6.06
N MET A 193 10.86 34.96 -6.52
CA MET A 193 9.51 35.25 -6.99
C MET A 193 9.15 34.48 -8.27
N GLN A 194 10.06 34.36 -9.23
CA GLN A 194 9.83 33.57 -10.44
C GLN A 194 9.63 32.08 -10.14
N GLU A 195 10.42 31.52 -9.22
CA GLU A 195 10.28 30.14 -8.76
C GLU A 195 8.94 29.94 -8.03
N ALA A 196 8.58 30.87 -7.12
CA ALA A 196 7.32 30.83 -6.41
C ALA A 196 6.11 30.95 -7.35
N GLN A 197 6.15 31.86 -8.33
CA GLN A 197 5.10 32.00 -9.35
C GLN A 197 4.96 30.74 -10.20
N THR A 198 6.08 30.13 -10.61
CA THR A 198 6.05 28.88 -11.38
C THR A 198 5.42 27.75 -10.57
N GLY A 199 5.76 27.67 -9.26
CA GLY A 199 5.16 26.71 -8.33
C GLY A 199 3.66 26.92 -8.15
N LEU A 200 3.22 28.15 -7.88
CA LEU A 200 1.80 28.50 -7.73
C LEU A 200 1.02 28.25 -9.03
N GLN A 201 1.59 28.59 -10.18
CA GLN A 201 0.97 28.34 -11.49
C GLN A 201 0.80 26.85 -11.76
N SER A 202 1.82 26.03 -11.46
CA SER A 202 1.75 24.57 -11.61
C SER A 202 0.67 23.96 -10.71
N GLN A 203 0.62 24.37 -9.44
CA GLN A 203 -0.42 23.91 -8.51
C GLN A 203 -1.82 24.33 -8.95
N TRP A 204 -1.98 25.58 -9.41
CA TRP A 204 -3.25 26.07 -9.93
C TRP A 204 -3.70 25.30 -11.18
N GLN A 205 -2.77 24.98 -12.09
CA GLN A 205 -3.07 24.17 -13.28
C GLN A 205 -3.53 22.77 -12.89
N ALA A 206 -2.85 22.11 -11.95
CA ALA A 206 -3.24 20.79 -11.46
C ALA A 206 -4.64 20.81 -10.83
N LEU A 207 -4.91 21.75 -9.91
CA LEU A 207 -6.23 21.90 -9.30
C LEU A 207 -7.32 22.22 -10.33
N SER A 208 -7.01 23.02 -11.35
CA SER A 208 -7.97 23.35 -12.41
C SER A 208 -8.35 22.13 -13.24
N VAL A 209 -7.37 21.27 -13.56
CA VAL A 209 -7.64 19.99 -14.27
C VAL A 209 -8.48 19.06 -13.41
N GLU A 210 -8.12 18.89 -12.13
CA GLU A 210 -8.91 18.06 -11.20
C GLU A 210 -10.34 18.58 -11.05
N THR A 211 -10.51 19.89 -10.89
CA THR A 211 -11.83 20.53 -10.80
C THR A 211 -12.65 20.29 -12.06
N ALA A 212 -12.04 20.38 -13.25
CA ALA A 212 -12.72 20.12 -14.51
C ALA A 212 -13.15 18.64 -14.63
N GLN A 213 -12.32 17.70 -14.17
CA GLN A 213 -12.66 16.28 -14.14
C GLN A 213 -13.81 15.98 -13.17
N LEU A 214 -13.79 16.56 -11.97
CA LEU A 214 -14.88 16.45 -11.00
C LEU A 214 -16.18 17.05 -11.53
N GLN A 215 -16.09 18.24 -12.16
CA GLN A 215 -17.25 18.87 -12.78
C GLN A 215 -17.83 18.01 -13.91
N ALA A 216 -16.98 17.43 -14.78
CA ALA A 216 -17.44 16.54 -15.83
C ALA A 216 -18.15 15.29 -15.27
N ARG A 217 -17.64 14.73 -14.17
CA ARG A 217 -18.31 13.61 -13.46
C ARG A 217 -19.64 14.06 -12.86
N LEU A 218 -19.70 15.22 -12.20
CA LEU A 218 -20.93 15.80 -11.67
C LEU A 218 -21.98 16.00 -12.76
N ASP A 219 -21.59 16.59 -13.89
CA ASP A 219 -22.49 16.85 -15.01
C ASP A 219 -23.02 15.53 -15.58
N TYR A 220 -22.15 14.52 -15.72
CA TYR A 220 -22.55 13.18 -16.16
C TYR A 220 -23.54 12.52 -15.18
N LEU A 221 -23.23 12.52 -13.88
CA LEU A 221 -24.10 11.92 -12.86
C LEU A 221 -25.44 12.64 -12.80
N ASN A 222 -25.45 13.97 -12.80
CA ASN A 222 -26.69 14.76 -12.78
C ASN A 222 -27.55 14.52 -14.03
N ALA A 223 -26.94 14.43 -15.21
CA ALA A 223 -27.66 14.20 -16.47
C ALA A 223 -28.20 12.78 -16.61
N ASN A 224 -27.55 11.79 -15.98
CA ASN A 224 -27.87 10.37 -16.17
C ASN A 224 -28.38 9.68 -14.90
N ARG A 225 -28.62 10.42 -13.80
CA ARG A 225 -28.92 9.88 -12.47
C ARG A 225 -30.00 8.82 -12.49
N ASP A 226 -31.15 9.13 -13.08
CA ASP A 226 -32.33 8.26 -13.05
C ASP A 226 -32.13 7.00 -13.92
N ALA A 227 -31.34 7.10 -14.99
CA ALA A 227 -30.99 5.95 -15.83
C ALA A 227 -29.92 5.07 -15.15
N LEU A 228 -28.94 5.70 -14.49
CA LEU A 228 -27.89 5.02 -13.73
C LEU A 228 -28.46 4.31 -12.50
N SER A 229 -29.37 4.94 -11.74
CA SER A 229 -29.99 4.31 -10.57
C SER A 229 -30.71 3.03 -10.96
N LYS A 230 -31.50 3.05 -12.05
CA LYS A 230 -32.21 1.87 -12.58
C LYS A 230 -31.25 0.77 -13.03
N ARG A 231 -30.22 1.14 -13.79
CA ARG A 231 -29.22 0.19 -14.28
C ARG A 231 -28.44 -0.45 -13.13
N ASN A 232 -27.93 0.37 -12.22
CA ASN A 232 -27.21 -0.09 -11.04
C ASN A 232 -28.12 -0.96 -10.17
N ALA A 233 -29.40 -0.60 -10.03
CA ALA A 233 -30.34 -1.37 -9.23
C ALA A 233 -30.58 -2.76 -9.81
N ALA A 234 -30.81 -2.86 -11.11
CA ALA A 234 -30.95 -4.15 -11.78
C ALA A 234 -29.69 -5.02 -11.65
N GLN A 235 -28.50 -4.42 -11.85
CA GLN A 235 -27.22 -5.13 -11.69
C GLN A 235 -27.01 -5.58 -10.25
N ASN A 236 -27.09 -4.65 -9.28
CA ASN A 236 -26.84 -4.92 -7.87
C ASN A 236 -27.87 -5.87 -7.25
N LEU A 237 -29.13 -5.84 -7.71
CA LEU A 237 -30.13 -6.80 -7.29
C LEU A 237 -29.73 -8.22 -7.70
N LEU A 238 -29.37 -8.43 -8.97
CA LEU A 238 -28.97 -9.75 -9.48
C LEU A 238 -27.63 -10.20 -8.90
N GLU A 239 -26.69 -9.28 -8.70
CA GLU A 239 -25.41 -9.58 -8.10
C GLU A 239 -25.58 -10.04 -6.64
N ASN A 240 -26.43 -9.38 -5.87
CA ASN A 240 -26.58 -9.67 -4.45
C ASN A 240 -27.71 -10.66 -4.15
N LEU A 241 -28.26 -11.32 -5.17
CA LEU A 241 -29.32 -12.30 -5.02
C LEU A 241 -28.78 -13.55 -4.31
N LYS A 242 -29.32 -13.84 -3.12
CA LYS A 242 -28.94 -15.00 -2.29
C LYS A 242 -30.01 -16.07 -2.20
N GLU A 243 -31.26 -15.66 -2.32
CA GLU A 243 -32.42 -16.55 -2.24
C GLU A 243 -33.32 -16.26 -3.44
N LEU A 244 -33.99 -17.30 -3.92
CA LEU A 244 -34.94 -17.15 -5.00
C LEU A 244 -36.19 -16.44 -4.45
N PRO A 245 -36.58 -15.27 -4.99
CA PRO A 245 -37.84 -14.64 -4.64
C PRO A 245 -39.02 -15.50 -5.10
N VAL A 246 -40.22 -15.32 -4.55
CA VAL A 246 -41.41 -16.02 -5.02
C VAL A 246 -41.81 -15.47 -6.39
N VAL A 247 -41.24 -16.06 -7.42
CA VAL A 247 -41.47 -15.70 -8.82
C VAL A 247 -41.98 -16.93 -9.57
N ASP A 248 -43.07 -16.76 -10.31
CA ASP A 248 -43.57 -17.78 -11.23
C ASP A 248 -43.07 -17.50 -12.66
N GLY A 249 -42.91 -18.57 -13.45
CA GLY A 249 -42.67 -18.47 -14.89
C GLY A 249 -41.21 -18.22 -15.28
N PRO A 250 -40.94 -17.56 -16.43
CA PRO A 250 -39.58 -17.50 -17.02
C PRO A 250 -38.50 -16.86 -16.13
N TRP A 251 -38.88 -16.12 -15.09
CA TRP A 251 -37.93 -15.52 -14.15
C TRP A 251 -37.38 -16.53 -13.14
N GLU A 252 -38.11 -17.59 -12.79
CA GLU A 252 -37.59 -18.69 -11.97
C GLU A 252 -36.39 -19.34 -12.65
N ASP A 253 -36.53 -19.69 -13.94
CA ASP A 253 -35.46 -20.29 -14.75
C ASP A 253 -34.24 -19.38 -14.91
N ARG A 254 -34.45 -18.06 -14.93
CA ARG A 254 -33.37 -17.05 -15.10
C ARG A 254 -32.62 -16.76 -13.79
N LEU A 255 -33.33 -16.76 -12.66
CA LEU A 255 -32.75 -16.41 -11.36
C LEU A 255 -32.14 -17.61 -10.64
N SER A 256 -32.65 -18.83 -10.87
CA SER A 256 -32.15 -20.05 -10.22
C SER A 256 -30.64 -20.27 -10.41
N PRO A 257 -30.06 -20.11 -11.62
CA PRO A 257 -28.62 -20.25 -11.82
C PRO A 257 -27.79 -19.19 -11.07
N LEU A 258 -28.32 -17.98 -10.89
CA LEU A 258 -27.63 -16.92 -10.14
C LEU A 258 -27.56 -17.24 -8.65
N VAL A 259 -28.64 -17.77 -8.08
CA VAL A 259 -28.70 -18.22 -6.67
C VAL A 259 -27.75 -19.41 -6.46
N GLU A 260 -27.77 -20.39 -7.36
CA GLU A 260 -26.84 -21.53 -7.29
C GLU A 260 -25.37 -21.09 -7.34
N LEU A 261 -25.04 -20.14 -8.21
CA LEU A 261 -23.69 -19.57 -8.29
C LEU A 261 -23.33 -18.76 -7.03
N ALA A 262 -24.29 -18.11 -6.36
CA ALA A 262 -24.05 -17.42 -5.10
C ALA A 262 -23.76 -18.38 -3.93
N ASP A 263 -24.48 -19.50 -3.86
CA ASP A 263 -24.22 -20.56 -2.87
C ASP A 263 -22.86 -21.22 -3.11
N ASN A 264 -22.54 -21.49 -4.38
CA ASN A 264 -21.24 -22.02 -4.77
C ASN A 264 -20.12 -21.03 -4.41
N LYS A 265 -20.31 -19.72 -4.67
CA LYS A 265 -19.37 -18.66 -4.29
C LYS A 265 -19.01 -18.74 -2.81
N SER A 266 -20.03 -18.74 -1.94
CA SER A 266 -19.81 -18.80 -0.48
C SER A 266 -19.09 -20.07 -0.05
N SER A 267 -19.42 -21.19 -0.70
CA SER A 267 -18.77 -22.48 -0.47
C SER A 267 -17.29 -22.45 -0.83
N TYR A 268 -16.92 -21.90 -2.00
CA TYR A 268 -15.54 -21.76 -2.43
C TYR A 268 -14.76 -20.73 -1.61
N GLU A 269 -15.35 -19.60 -1.23
CA GLU A 269 -14.71 -18.62 -0.32
C GLU A 269 -14.35 -19.25 1.03
N THR A 270 -15.28 -20.04 1.57
CA THR A 270 -15.05 -20.82 2.80
C THR A 270 -13.94 -21.84 2.59
N GLY A 271 -13.98 -22.60 1.49
CA GLY A 271 -12.96 -23.59 1.13
C GLY A 271 -11.57 -22.98 0.97
N LEU A 272 -11.44 -21.88 0.22
CA LEU A 272 -10.19 -21.15 0.00
C LEU A 272 -9.59 -20.62 1.30
N THR A 273 -10.43 -20.10 2.19
CA THR A 273 -10.00 -19.67 3.53
C THR A 273 -9.40 -20.84 4.29
N SER A 274 -10.13 -21.96 4.37
CA SER A 274 -9.65 -23.16 5.06
C SER A 274 -8.36 -23.74 4.46
N VAL A 275 -8.23 -23.72 3.12
CA VAL A 275 -7.01 -24.13 2.42
C VAL A 275 -5.84 -23.22 2.79
N ALA A 276 -6.03 -21.90 2.78
CA ALA A 276 -4.97 -20.95 3.12
C ALA A 276 -4.49 -21.13 4.56
N GLU A 277 -5.43 -21.33 5.50
CA GLU A 277 -5.13 -21.59 6.92
C GLU A 277 -4.28 -22.86 7.10
N ILE A 278 -4.71 -23.99 6.52
CA ILE A 278 -3.97 -25.25 6.68
C ILE A 278 -2.61 -25.23 5.97
N LEU A 279 -2.51 -24.60 4.80
CA LEU A 279 -1.22 -24.44 4.13
C LEU A 279 -0.27 -23.58 4.98
N GLY A 280 -0.77 -22.50 5.58
CA GLY A 280 -0.03 -21.67 6.54
C GLY A 280 0.47 -22.49 7.73
N LEU A 281 -0.41 -23.28 8.34
CA LEU A 281 -0.09 -24.16 9.46
C LEU A 281 0.99 -25.20 9.10
N LEU A 282 0.80 -25.93 7.99
CA LEU A 282 1.74 -26.96 7.53
C LEU A 282 3.09 -26.36 7.14
N LYS A 283 3.10 -25.16 6.56
CA LYS A 283 4.34 -24.43 6.26
C LYS A 283 5.09 -24.07 7.54
N GLY A 284 4.43 -23.45 8.52
CA GLY A 284 5.03 -23.10 9.81
C GLY A 284 5.57 -24.32 10.56
N LEU A 285 4.78 -25.40 10.61
CA LEU A 285 5.19 -26.68 11.19
C LEU A 285 6.39 -27.29 10.46
N GLY A 286 6.38 -27.26 9.12
CA GLY A 286 7.47 -27.73 8.27
C GLY A 286 8.78 -26.97 8.52
N GLU A 287 8.72 -25.64 8.63
CA GLU A 287 9.88 -24.81 8.94
C GLU A 287 10.44 -25.10 10.35
N GLY A 288 9.57 -25.28 11.34
CA GLY A 288 9.96 -25.69 12.69
C GLY A 288 10.67 -27.05 12.68
N MET A 289 10.12 -28.02 11.95
CA MET A 289 10.73 -29.33 11.75
C MET A 289 12.07 -29.24 11.02
N ASP A 290 12.23 -28.38 10.01
CA ASP A 290 13.50 -28.19 9.30
C ASP A 290 14.59 -27.61 10.21
N ARG A 291 14.24 -26.66 11.10
CA ARG A 291 15.16 -26.16 12.14
C ARG A 291 15.54 -27.29 13.10
N PHE A 292 14.57 -28.07 13.56
CA PHE A 292 14.82 -29.18 14.47
C PHE A 292 15.68 -30.29 13.84
N ILE A 293 15.43 -30.65 12.58
CA ILE A 293 16.24 -31.60 11.80
C ILE A 293 17.70 -31.14 11.73
N ARG A 294 17.95 -29.84 11.49
CA ARG A 294 19.31 -29.28 11.50
C ARG A 294 19.97 -29.48 12.85
N SER A 295 19.28 -29.17 13.96
CA SER A 295 19.81 -29.37 15.31
C SER A 295 20.17 -30.83 15.60
N VAL A 296 19.27 -31.77 15.30
CA VAL A 296 19.54 -33.22 15.48
C VAL A 296 20.67 -33.68 14.55
N GLY A 297 20.71 -33.15 13.32
CA GLY A 297 21.74 -33.43 12.33
C GLY A 297 23.14 -33.05 12.83
N THR A 298 23.31 -31.85 13.39
CA THR A 298 24.57 -31.41 13.97
C THR A 298 25.05 -32.34 15.08
N VAL A 299 24.16 -32.71 16.02
CA VAL A 299 24.49 -33.64 17.11
C VAL A 299 24.88 -35.02 16.56
N TYR A 300 24.19 -35.50 15.53
CA TYR A 300 24.49 -36.77 14.89
C TYR A 300 25.84 -36.75 14.14
N GLU A 301 26.16 -35.65 13.48
CA GLU A 301 27.45 -35.44 12.84
C GLU A 301 28.59 -35.39 13.84
N GLU A 302 28.43 -34.71 14.98
CA GLU A 302 29.41 -34.69 16.07
C GLU A 302 29.66 -36.09 16.64
N GLN A 303 28.59 -36.86 16.89
CA GLN A 303 28.71 -38.25 17.33
C GLN A 303 29.60 -39.06 16.40
N ARG A 304 29.36 -38.94 15.08
CA ARG A 304 30.13 -39.66 14.06
C ARG A 304 31.56 -39.15 13.93
N ARG A 305 31.74 -37.83 13.90
CA ARG A 305 33.04 -37.19 13.70
C ARG A 305 34.02 -37.49 14.82
N TYR A 306 33.54 -37.44 16.06
CA TYR A 306 34.34 -37.66 17.26
C TYR A 306 34.26 -39.09 17.82
N LYS A 307 33.55 -40.00 17.12
CA LYS A 307 33.33 -41.40 17.54
C LYS A 307 32.78 -41.50 18.97
N LEU A 308 31.84 -40.60 19.32
CA LEU A 308 31.22 -40.57 20.64
C LEU A 308 30.31 -41.79 20.86
N PRO A 309 30.03 -42.17 22.12
CA PRO A 309 29.09 -43.23 22.43
C PRO A 309 27.71 -43.02 21.79
N SER A 310 27.07 -44.12 21.41
CA SER A 310 25.72 -44.09 20.83
C SER A 310 24.70 -43.56 21.83
N LEU A 311 23.98 -42.51 21.45
CA LEU A 311 22.90 -41.94 22.23
C LEU A 311 21.59 -42.68 21.98
N THR A 312 20.88 -42.97 23.06
CA THR A 312 19.51 -43.47 23.04
C THR A 312 18.59 -42.36 23.52
N LEU A 313 17.60 -42.03 22.71
CA LEU A 313 16.54 -41.08 23.04
C LEU A 313 15.30 -41.85 23.50
N ASP A 314 14.60 -41.27 24.47
CA ASP A 314 13.31 -41.76 24.94
C ASP A 314 12.25 -40.71 24.57
N LEU A 315 11.47 -41.01 23.51
CA LEU A 315 10.39 -40.15 23.05
C LEU A 315 9.12 -40.45 23.83
N SER A 316 8.41 -39.40 24.22
CA SER A 316 7.10 -39.51 24.83
C SER A 316 6.07 -40.11 23.87
N ASP A 317 5.04 -40.72 24.46
CA ASP A 317 3.87 -41.23 23.73
C ASP A 317 3.10 -40.09 23.02
N ALA A 318 3.21 -38.85 23.52
CA ALA A 318 2.58 -37.70 22.89
C ALA A 318 3.25 -37.32 21.56
N VAL A 319 4.58 -37.38 21.45
CA VAL A 319 5.29 -37.13 20.19
C VAL A 319 4.99 -38.20 19.14
N THR A 320 4.97 -39.48 19.54
CA THR A 320 4.65 -40.58 18.61
C THR A 320 3.19 -40.57 18.20
N SER A 321 2.28 -40.27 19.13
CA SER A 321 0.85 -40.09 18.84
C SER A 321 0.63 -38.94 17.85
N PHE A 322 1.25 -37.78 18.08
CA PHE A 322 1.13 -36.62 17.19
C PHE A 322 1.58 -36.92 15.76
N HIS A 323 2.67 -37.67 15.57
CA HIS A 323 3.12 -38.03 14.22
C HIS A 323 2.42 -39.25 13.62
N SER A 324 1.64 -39.99 14.40
CA SER A 324 0.89 -41.15 13.89
C SER A 324 -0.33 -40.76 13.05
N MET A 325 -0.80 -39.52 13.15
CA MET A 325 -1.96 -39.02 12.39
C MET A 325 -1.66 -38.64 10.92
N TRP A 326 -0.39 -38.47 10.52
CA TRP A 326 -0.08 -38.03 9.15
C TRP A 326 -0.63 -38.94 8.04
N PRO A 327 -0.60 -40.28 8.14
CA PRO A 327 -1.22 -41.14 7.13
C PRO A 327 -2.74 -40.98 7.04
N ASP A 328 -3.42 -40.79 8.17
CA ASP A 328 -4.87 -40.53 8.19
C ASP A 328 -5.16 -39.17 7.53
N PHE A 329 -4.40 -38.13 7.88
CA PHE A 329 -4.54 -36.82 7.25
C PHE A 329 -4.31 -36.92 5.74
N GLN A 330 -3.21 -37.53 5.30
CA GLN A 330 -2.97 -37.74 3.87
C GLN A 330 -4.14 -38.45 3.18
N SER A 331 -4.69 -39.51 3.79
CA SER A 331 -5.83 -40.24 3.20
C SER A 331 -7.08 -39.37 3.00
N LYS A 332 -7.25 -38.34 3.84
CA LYS A 332 -8.39 -37.42 3.78
C LYS A 332 -8.27 -36.35 2.70
N VAL A 333 -7.04 -36.05 2.25
CA VAL A 333 -6.76 -35.03 1.21
C VAL A 333 -6.31 -35.61 -0.14
N LYS A 334 -6.04 -36.92 -0.19
CA LYS A 334 -5.50 -37.60 -1.38
C LYS A 334 -6.39 -37.55 -2.62
N ASP A 335 -7.72 -37.45 -2.46
CA ASP A 335 -8.65 -37.35 -3.59
C ASP A 335 -8.81 -35.89 -4.02
N GLU A 336 -7.72 -35.31 -4.51
CA GLU A 336 -7.62 -33.88 -4.85
C GLU A 336 -8.65 -33.46 -5.91
N LYS A 337 -9.00 -34.36 -6.85
CA LYS A 337 -9.99 -34.07 -7.91
C LYS A 337 -11.40 -33.96 -7.37
N TYR A 338 -11.79 -34.87 -6.48
CA TYR A 338 -13.08 -34.79 -5.82
C TYR A 338 -13.12 -33.60 -4.88
N LEU A 339 -12.09 -33.43 -4.04
CA LEU A 339 -12.06 -32.36 -3.04
C LEU A 339 -11.98 -30.97 -3.65
N GLY A 340 -11.27 -30.81 -4.78
CA GLY A 340 -11.18 -29.56 -5.53
C GLY A 340 -12.51 -29.09 -6.13
N THR A 341 -13.52 -29.96 -6.21
CA THR A 341 -14.89 -29.61 -6.64
C THR A 341 -15.90 -29.56 -5.49
N HIS A 342 -15.49 -29.90 -4.27
CA HIS A 342 -16.38 -30.01 -3.10
C HIS A 342 -15.80 -29.25 -1.88
N PRO A 343 -15.80 -27.91 -1.90
CA PRO A 343 -15.11 -27.10 -0.90
C PRO A 343 -15.64 -27.26 0.54
N LEU A 344 -16.95 -27.48 0.72
CA LEU A 344 -17.53 -27.75 2.04
C LEU A 344 -17.10 -29.10 2.61
N GLU A 345 -16.96 -30.11 1.77
CA GLU A 345 -16.50 -31.44 2.18
C GLU A 345 -15.01 -31.41 2.54
N PHE A 346 -14.19 -30.68 1.77
CA PHE A 346 -12.80 -30.39 2.13
C PHE A 346 -12.72 -29.72 3.51
N ASN A 347 -13.46 -28.64 3.72
CA ASN A 347 -13.45 -27.90 4.99
C ASN A 347 -13.81 -28.80 6.18
N ARG A 348 -14.89 -29.59 6.06
CA ARG A 348 -15.31 -30.55 7.11
C ARG A 348 -14.20 -31.55 7.45
N ARG A 349 -13.51 -32.10 6.44
CA ARG A 349 -12.43 -33.08 6.64
C ARG A 349 -11.22 -32.47 7.33
N ILE A 350 -10.87 -31.24 7.00
CA ILE A 350 -9.69 -30.54 7.55
C ILE A 350 -9.95 -30.02 8.97
N GLN A 351 -11.11 -29.40 9.22
CA GLN A 351 -11.42 -28.80 10.53
C GLN A 351 -11.30 -29.79 11.68
N THR A 352 -11.82 -31.01 11.52
CA THR A 352 -11.71 -32.05 12.55
C THR A 352 -10.25 -32.36 12.89
N ILE A 353 -9.37 -32.44 11.88
CA ILE A 353 -7.94 -32.75 12.10
C ILE A 353 -7.23 -31.58 12.77
N VAL A 354 -7.44 -30.37 12.26
CA VAL A 354 -6.76 -29.17 12.77
C VAL A 354 -7.15 -28.90 14.22
N GLN A 355 -8.44 -28.94 14.54
CA GLN A 355 -8.93 -28.64 15.90
C GLN A 355 -8.51 -29.72 16.90
N GLU A 356 -8.64 -31.00 16.56
CA GLU A 356 -8.42 -32.10 17.50
C GLU A 356 -6.96 -32.54 17.60
N ARG A 357 -6.18 -32.42 16.51
CA ARG A 357 -4.85 -33.07 16.40
C ARG A 357 -3.70 -32.12 16.12
N ILE A 358 -3.94 -30.97 15.48
CA ILE A 358 -2.90 -30.02 15.05
C ILE A 358 -3.16 -28.61 15.60
N ASN A 359 -3.56 -28.53 16.87
CA ASN A 359 -3.70 -27.26 17.57
C ASN A 359 -2.36 -26.79 18.17
N GLU A 360 -2.32 -25.53 18.59
CA GLU A 360 -1.13 -24.86 19.12
C GLU A 360 -0.50 -25.64 20.29
N ASP A 361 -1.32 -26.06 21.26
CA ASP A 361 -0.86 -26.83 22.43
C ASP A 361 -0.19 -28.15 22.03
N ALA A 362 -0.78 -28.87 21.08
CA ALA A 362 -0.24 -30.14 20.59
C ALA A 362 1.09 -29.95 19.84
N ILE A 363 1.18 -28.91 19.00
CA ILE A 363 2.41 -28.57 18.26
C ILE A 363 3.53 -28.17 19.23
N GLN A 364 3.23 -27.27 20.18
CA GLN A 364 4.20 -26.78 21.15
C GLN A 364 4.74 -27.93 22.00
N LYS A 365 3.83 -28.74 22.57
CA LYS A 365 4.18 -29.92 23.36
C LYS A 365 5.06 -30.90 22.57
N MET A 366 4.74 -31.13 21.30
CA MET A 366 5.52 -32.02 20.44
C MET A 366 6.96 -31.51 20.24
N PHE A 367 7.17 -30.23 19.94
CA PHE A 367 8.52 -29.66 19.81
C PHE A 367 9.28 -29.66 21.13
N ASP A 368 8.64 -29.28 22.24
CA ASP A 368 9.27 -29.22 23.56
C ASP A 368 9.72 -30.61 24.03
N GLU A 369 8.87 -31.62 23.86
CA GLU A 369 9.19 -32.99 24.28
C GLU A 369 10.29 -33.61 23.41
N MET A 370 10.31 -33.34 22.10
CA MET A 370 11.41 -33.73 21.21
C MET A 370 12.73 -33.04 21.60
N GLY A 371 12.70 -31.73 21.88
CA GLY A 371 13.87 -30.97 22.30
C GLY A 371 14.40 -31.42 23.67
N ALA A 372 13.51 -31.70 24.61
CA ALA A 372 13.86 -32.22 25.93
C ALA A 372 14.44 -33.63 25.84
N ALA A 373 13.91 -34.50 24.97
CA ALA A 373 14.46 -35.83 24.73
C ALA A 373 15.90 -35.77 24.18
N LEU A 374 16.15 -34.90 23.20
CA LEU A 374 17.49 -34.68 22.66
C LEU A 374 18.45 -34.14 23.72
N THR A 375 18.02 -33.14 24.50
CA THR A 375 18.82 -32.53 25.57
C THR A 375 19.16 -33.52 26.68
N ARG A 376 18.21 -34.39 27.06
CA ARG A 376 18.47 -35.45 28.06
C ARG A 376 19.48 -36.46 27.53
N ALA A 377 19.37 -36.85 26.26
CA ALA A 377 20.29 -37.82 25.67
C ALA A 377 21.72 -37.26 25.57
N THR A 378 21.90 -36.01 25.13
CA THR A 378 23.24 -35.41 24.98
C THR A 378 23.98 -35.16 26.30
N LYS A 379 23.28 -35.14 27.44
CA LYS A 379 23.92 -35.14 28.76
C LYS A 379 24.78 -36.38 29.01
N ALA A 380 24.55 -37.50 28.31
CA ALA A 380 25.38 -38.70 28.43
C ALA A 380 26.80 -38.53 27.85
N TRP A 381 27.07 -37.42 27.14
CA TRP A 381 28.41 -37.06 26.66
C TRP A 381 29.11 -36.02 27.54
N ARG A 382 28.43 -35.46 28.54
CA ARG A 382 29.05 -34.65 29.60
C ARG A 382 29.57 -35.57 30.68
#